data_AF-A0A0K1PDQ1-F1
#
_entry.id   AF-A0A0K1PDQ1-F1
#
_cell.length_a   1.000
_cell.length_b   1.000
_cell.length_c   1.000
_cell.angle_alpha   90.00
_cell.angle_beta   90.00
_cell.angle_gamma   90.00
#
_symmetry.space_group_name_H-M   'P 1'
#
loop_
_entity.id
_entity.type
_entity.pdbx_description
1 polymer ?
#
loop_
_entity_poly.entity_id
_entity_poly.type
_entity_poly.pdbx_seq_one_letter_code
_entity_poly.pdbx_strand_id
1 'polypeptide(L)'
;MGSPGHPLAAIVGPTAGGKTALALELAARLPIEIVSCDSQAVYRSLDIGTAKPTAAERAQVPHHLIDVAEPWEDFSAARFVERADAAIAEIRSRGRIPLVVGGTGLYLRSLLHGIFDAPPKDEALRQALIRRAEEEGAATLHQELAEIDPEAAARMPPADLVRIVRALEVHRITGETISAHHARHALREARYRPLVWGLSPPRDLLYRRVEARAARMFEEGLVDEAVGLARDERVRPRLERIMGYREALAHAEGALSLEEAIERTRLEQRRYAKRQLTWFRAMPEVEWLPWPPDADALVKKLDSAA
;
A
#
# COMPACT_ATOMS: atom_id res chain seq x y z
N MET A 1 11.94 -17.40 -9.30
CA MET A 1 11.50 -18.77 -9.61
C MET A 1 10.45 -19.15 -8.57
N GLY A 2 9.16 -19.09 -8.91
CA GLY A 2 8.10 -19.53 -8.01
C GLY A 2 8.11 -21.06 -7.95
N SER A 3 8.49 -21.62 -6.80
CA SER A 3 8.49 -23.08 -6.57
C SER A 3 7.08 -23.68 -6.78
N PRO A 4 6.93 -24.91 -7.32
CA PRO A 4 5.65 -25.60 -7.37
C PRO A 4 5.28 -26.06 -5.96
N GLY A 5 4.52 -25.21 -5.28
CA GLY A 5 3.90 -25.42 -3.98
C GLY A 5 2.79 -24.38 -3.83
N HIS A 6 1.84 -24.63 -2.90
CA HIS A 6 0.62 -23.87 -2.59
C HIS A 6 0.47 -22.48 -3.25
N PRO A 7 -0.73 -22.12 -3.76
CA PRO A 7 -0.98 -20.79 -4.29
C PRO A 7 -0.59 -19.71 -3.29
N LEU A 8 -0.21 -18.54 -3.80
CA LEU A 8 0.06 -17.39 -2.93
C LEU A 8 -1.29 -16.80 -2.49
N ALA A 9 -1.66 -17.08 -1.24
CA ALA A 9 -2.88 -16.56 -0.64
C ALA A 9 -2.73 -15.10 -0.22
N ALA A 10 -3.78 -14.30 -0.39
CA ALA A 10 -3.80 -12.92 0.05
C ALA A 10 -5.17 -12.51 0.61
N ILE A 11 -5.17 -11.73 1.70
CA ILE A 11 -6.36 -11.04 2.22
C ILE A 11 -6.20 -9.55 1.98
N VAL A 12 -7.10 -9.00 1.17
CA VAL A 12 -7.13 -7.58 0.79
C VAL A 12 -8.43 -6.91 1.20
N GLY A 13 -8.45 -5.58 1.14
CA GLY A 13 -9.62 -4.79 1.50
C GLY A 13 -9.25 -3.45 2.13
N PRO A 14 -10.25 -2.63 2.45
CA PRO A 14 -10.04 -1.28 2.95
C PRO A 14 -9.40 -1.29 4.34
N THR A 15 -8.77 -0.18 4.73
CA THR A 15 -8.43 0.10 6.13
C THR A 15 -9.66 -0.07 7.02
N ALA A 16 -9.46 -0.58 8.24
CA ALA A 16 -10.51 -1.00 9.16
C ALA A 16 -11.49 -2.08 8.63
N GLY A 17 -11.14 -2.76 7.52
CA GLY A 17 -11.95 -3.81 6.89
C GLY A 17 -11.94 -5.17 7.57
N GLY A 18 -11.16 -5.37 8.65
CA GLY A 18 -11.10 -6.64 9.39
C GLY A 18 -10.06 -7.65 8.88
N LYS A 19 -9.13 -7.23 8.01
CA LYS A 19 -8.11 -8.10 7.41
C LYS A 19 -7.24 -8.83 8.44
N THR A 20 -6.68 -8.08 9.39
CA THR A 20 -5.83 -8.66 10.46
C THR A 20 -6.61 -9.65 11.31
N ALA A 21 -7.84 -9.32 11.70
CA ALA A 21 -8.67 -10.23 12.49
C ALA A 21 -8.92 -11.57 11.77
N LEU A 22 -9.27 -11.54 10.48
CA LEU A 22 -9.43 -12.77 9.70
C LEU A 22 -8.12 -13.54 9.55
N ALA A 23 -6.99 -12.84 9.34
CA ALA A 23 -5.69 -13.48 9.24
C ALA A 23 -5.28 -14.19 10.55
N LEU A 24 -5.56 -13.58 11.71
CA LEU A 24 -5.33 -14.19 13.02
C LEU A 24 -6.23 -15.42 13.24
N GLU A 25 -7.49 -15.35 12.83
CA GLU A 25 -8.42 -16.48 12.90
C GLU A 25 -7.94 -17.67 12.06
N LEU A 26 -7.40 -17.40 10.86
CA LEU A 26 -6.78 -18.45 10.03
C LEU A 26 -5.49 -18.98 10.66
N ALA A 27 -4.67 -18.13 11.28
CA ALA A 27 -3.43 -18.52 11.95
C ALA A 27 -3.65 -19.46 13.15
N ALA A 28 -4.82 -19.39 13.78
CA ALA A 28 -5.20 -20.33 14.83
C ALA A 28 -5.48 -21.76 14.30
N ARG A 29 -5.70 -21.93 12.99
CA ARG A 29 -6.13 -23.19 12.37
C ARG A 29 -5.10 -23.75 11.38
N LEU A 30 -4.25 -22.90 10.81
CA LEU A 30 -3.29 -23.23 9.77
C LEU A 30 -1.88 -22.77 10.14
N PRO A 31 -0.83 -23.44 9.64
CA PRO A 31 0.56 -23.06 9.88
C PRO A 31 0.97 -21.88 9.00
N ILE A 32 0.23 -20.76 9.07
CA ILE A 32 0.51 -19.59 8.25
C ILE A 32 1.52 -18.66 8.93
N GLU A 33 2.13 -17.80 8.13
CA GLU A 33 2.85 -16.60 8.57
C GLU A 33 2.40 -15.43 7.70
N ILE A 34 2.30 -14.23 8.28
CA ILE A 34 1.75 -13.05 7.59
C ILE A 34 2.87 -12.29 6.91
N VAL A 35 2.69 -11.95 5.63
CA VAL A 35 3.51 -10.98 4.91
C VAL A 35 2.71 -9.68 4.79
N SER A 36 3.10 -8.65 5.55
CA SER A 36 2.41 -7.36 5.54
C SER A 36 2.52 -6.68 4.18
N CYS A 37 1.38 -6.37 3.56
CA CYS A 37 1.26 -5.64 2.30
C CYS A 37 0.68 -4.23 2.54
N ASP A 38 1.39 -3.46 3.36
CA ASP A 38 1.04 -2.10 3.76
C ASP A 38 2.25 -1.19 3.57
N SER A 39 2.06 -0.06 2.88
CA SER A 39 3.18 0.85 2.54
C SER A 39 3.62 1.75 3.68
N GLN A 40 2.88 1.77 4.80
CA GLN A 40 3.20 2.57 5.97
C GLN A 40 3.74 1.71 7.11
N ALA A 41 3.22 0.48 7.28
CA ALA A 41 3.67 -0.45 8.33
C ALA A 41 5.15 -0.88 8.18
N VAL A 42 5.76 -0.71 7.01
CA VAL A 42 7.18 -1.02 6.77
C VAL A 42 8.13 -0.14 7.60
N TYR A 43 7.71 1.07 8.00
CA TYR A 43 8.58 2.04 8.66
C TYR A 43 8.61 1.85 10.17
N ARG A 44 9.81 1.77 10.74
CA ARG A 44 10.04 1.69 12.18
C ARG A 44 9.42 2.89 12.92
N SER A 45 8.96 2.65 14.14
CA SER A 45 8.44 3.67 15.08
C SER A 45 7.19 4.42 14.65
N LEU A 46 6.72 4.26 13.40
CA LEU A 46 5.45 4.82 12.95
C LEU A 46 4.31 3.87 13.32
N ASP A 47 3.98 3.75 14.60
CA ASP A 47 3.13 2.66 15.11
C ASP A 47 1.64 3.04 15.15
N ILE A 48 1.28 4.09 15.90
CA ILE A 48 -0.12 4.48 16.13
C ILE A 48 -0.75 4.97 14.82
N GLY A 49 -0.11 5.92 14.14
CA GLY A 49 -0.70 6.55 12.95
C GLY A 49 -0.83 5.64 11.74
N THR A 50 -0.10 4.52 11.70
CA THR A 50 -0.24 3.49 10.67
C THR A 50 -1.11 2.32 11.13
N ALA A 51 -1.39 2.27 12.44
CA ALA A 51 -2.12 1.23 13.14
C ALA A 51 -1.69 -0.16 12.68
N LYS A 52 -0.38 -0.38 12.87
CA LYS A 52 0.26 -1.69 12.82
C LYS A 52 -0.41 -2.65 13.79
N PRO A 53 -0.33 -3.97 13.53
CA PRO A 53 -0.65 -4.97 14.52
C PRO A 53 0.09 -4.70 15.83
N THR A 54 -0.63 -4.82 16.94
CA THR A 54 -0.10 -4.68 18.30
C THR A 54 0.89 -5.80 18.63
N ALA A 55 1.69 -5.63 19.68
CA ALA A 55 2.59 -6.69 20.15
C ALA A 55 1.85 -8.00 20.46
N ALA A 56 0.63 -7.92 21.01
CA ALA A 56 -0.21 -9.08 21.30
C ALA A 56 -0.70 -9.80 20.03
N GLU A 57 -1.01 -9.07 18.96
CA GLU A 57 -1.37 -9.66 17.67
C GLU A 57 -0.15 -10.27 16.97
N ARG A 58 1.02 -9.61 17.03
CA ARG A 58 2.28 -10.12 16.47
C ARG A 58 2.80 -11.35 17.21
N ALA A 59 2.48 -11.50 18.49
CA ALA A 59 2.82 -12.68 19.28
C ALA A 59 2.00 -13.93 18.88
N GLN A 60 0.81 -13.75 18.30
CA GLN A 60 -0.05 -14.86 17.88
C GLN A 60 0.42 -15.49 16.56
N VAL A 61 0.98 -14.68 15.65
CA VAL A 61 1.50 -15.16 14.35
C VAL A 61 2.65 -14.26 13.89
N PRO A 62 3.75 -14.82 13.35
CA PRO A 62 4.82 -14.02 12.77
C PRO A 62 4.30 -13.08 11.68
N HIS A 63 4.70 -11.81 11.79
CA HIS A 63 4.43 -10.78 10.78
C HIS A 63 5.75 -10.33 10.14
N HIS A 64 5.87 -10.54 8.84
CA HIS A 64 6.97 -10.09 8.01
C HIS A 64 6.67 -8.72 7.41
N LEU A 65 7.72 -7.98 7.05
CA LEU A 65 7.65 -6.67 6.41
C LEU A 65 6.97 -5.57 7.24
N ILE A 66 7.07 -5.69 8.57
CA ILE A 66 6.77 -4.60 9.50
C ILE A 66 8.09 -4.16 10.11
N ASP A 67 8.31 -2.85 10.27
CA ASP A 67 9.54 -2.30 10.88
C ASP A 67 10.82 -2.71 10.14
N VAL A 68 10.77 -2.76 8.81
CA VAL A 68 11.87 -3.21 7.93
C VAL A 68 12.62 -2.08 7.21
N ALA A 69 12.21 -0.82 7.46
CA ALA A 69 12.82 0.39 6.92
C ALA A 69 12.76 1.54 7.94
N GLU A 70 13.72 2.44 7.87
CA GLU A 70 13.69 3.70 8.63
C GLU A 70 12.76 4.71 7.96
N PRO A 71 12.15 5.65 8.71
CA PRO A 71 11.14 6.57 8.15
C PRO A 71 11.67 7.50 7.06
N TRP A 72 12.98 7.82 7.08
CA TRP A 72 13.66 8.64 6.08
C TRP A 72 14.08 7.84 4.83
N GLU A 73 14.00 6.51 4.85
CA GLU A 73 14.30 5.69 3.68
C GLU A 73 13.14 5.69 2.68
N ASP A 74 13.48 5.51 1.41
CA ASP A 74 12.51 5.22 0.36
C ASP A 74 12.16 3.72 0.35
N PHE A 75 10.85 3.41 0.34
CA PHE A 75 10.34 2.04 0.22
C PHE A 75 9.44 1.89 -1.01
N SER A 76 10.06 1.53 -2.14
CA SER A 76 9.39 1.38 -3.43
C SER A 76 8.62 0.05 -3.54
N ALA A 77 7.74 -0.06 -4.55
CA ALA A 77 7.12 -1.34 -4.88
C ALA A 77 8.16 -2.41 -5.25
N ALA A 78 9.30 -2.03 -5.85
CA ALA A 78 10.38 -2.95 -6.18
C ALA A 78 11.07 -3.50 -4.93
N ARG A 79 11.39 -2.61 -3.98
CA ARG A 79 11.94 -3.01 -2.68
C ARG A 79 10.94 -3.88 -1.90
N PHE A 80 9.65 -3.56 -1.95
CA PHE A 80 8.61 -4.42 -1.36
C PHE A 80 8.62 -5.81 -1.98
N VAL A 81 8.61 -5.91 -3.31
CA VAL A 81 8.59 -7.19 -4.04
C VAL A 81 9.80 -8.04 -3.68
N GLU A 82 11.00 -7.47 -3.71
CA GLU A 82 12.23 -8.18 -3.34
C GLU A 82 12.16 -8.74 -1.92
N ARG A 83 11.74 -7.91 -0.96
CA ARG A 83 11.63 -8.31 0.46
C ARG A 83 10.50 -9.31 0.69
N ALA A 84 9.39 -9.17 -0.02
CA ALA A 84 8.26 -10.10 0.04
C ALA A 84 8.62 -11.45 -0.55
N ASP A 85 9.31 -11.49 -1.69
CA ASP A 85 9.79 -12.73 -2.30
C ASP A 85 10.74 -13.48 -1.37
N ALA A 86 11.66 -12.76 -0.71
CA ALA A 86 12.56 -13.34 0.28
C ALA A 86 11.78 -13.93 1.47
N ALA A 87 10.86 -13.17 2.06
CA ALA A 87 10.03 -13.66 3.18
C ALA A 87 9.16 -14.86 2.77
N ILE A 88 8.54 -14.82 1.59
CA ILE A 88 7.73 -15.93 1.05
C ILE A 88 8.57 -17.19 0.89
N ALA A 89 9.78 -17.07 0.35
CA ALA A 89 10.70 -18.20 0.20
C ALA A 89 11.12 -18.78 1.57
N GLU A 90 11.39 -17.91 2.54
CA GLU A 90 11.76 -18.28 3.91
C GLU A 90 10.62 -19.00 4.65
N ILE A 91 9.39 -18.50 4.53
CA ILE A 91 8.20 -19.13 5.12
C ILE A 91 7.98 -20.52 4.50
N ARG A 92 8.08 -20.61 3.17
CA ARG A 92 7.93 -21.88 2.45
C ARG A 92 9.04 -22.89 2.79
N SER A 93 10.28 -22.45 3.01
CA SER A 93 11.37 -23.36 3.38
C SER A 93 11.18 -23.99 4.76
N ARG A 94 10.39 -23.35 5.64
CA ARG A 94 9.92 -23.92 6.91
C ARG A 94 8.66 -24.80 6.79
N GLY A 95 8.16 -25.04 5.58
CA GLY A 95 6.92 -25.78 5.35
C GLY A 95 5.65 -25.04 5.80
N ARG A 96 5.73 -23.70 5.92
CA ARG A 96 4.60 -22.86 6.36
C ARG A 96 3.95 -22.15 5.18
N ILE A 97 2.73 -21.66 5.39
CA ILE A 97 1.92 -21.03 4.34
C ILE A 97 2.08 -19.50 4.41
N PRO A 98 2.69 -18.86 3.39
CA PRO A 98 2.75 -17.40 3.36
C PRO A 98 1.36 -16.81 3.04
N LEU A 99 0.86 -15.96 3.93
CA LEU A 99 -0.39 -15.22 3.73
C LEU A 99 -0.10 -13.73 3.59
N VAL A 100 -0.33 -13.16 2.41
CA VAL A 100 -0.15 -11.73 2.17
C VAL A 100 -1.37 -10.97 2.72
N VAL A 101 -1.17 -10.04 3.65
CA VAL A 101 -2.29 -9.32 4.28
C VAL A 101 -2.05 -7.82 4.16
N GLY A 102 -2.98 -7.08 3.54
CA GLY A 102 -2.80 -5.65 3.44
C GLY A 102 -3.76 -4.89 2.54
N GLY A 103 -3.47 -3.60 2.38
CA GLY A 103 -4.34 -2.65 1.68
C GLY A 103 -3.65 -1.90 0.54
N THR A 104 -2.37 -2.16 0.29
CA THR A 104 -1.61 -1.47 -0.76
C THR A 104 -1.72 -2.24 -2.08
N GLY A 105 -2.73 -1.92 -2.87
CA GLY A 105 -3.00 -2.63 -4.13
C GLY A 105 -1.86 -2.59 -5.16
N LEU A 106 -1.05 -1.52 -5.17
CA LEU A 106 0.16 -1.46 -6.01
C LEU A 106 1.18 -2.53 -5.62
N TYR A 107 1.42 -2.71 -4.32
CA TYR A 107 2.37 -3.70 -3.80
C TYR A 107 1.91 -5.13 -4.15
N LEU A 108 0.63 -5.45 -3.93
CA LEU A 108 0.11 -6.76 -4.30
C LEU A 108 0.20 -7.00 -5.81
N ARG A 109 -0.23 -6.03 -6.64
CA ARG A 109 -0.13 -6.17 -8.10
C ARG A 109 1.32 -6.39 -8.54
N SER A 110 2.26 -5.64 -7.98
CA SER A 110 3.69 -5.78 -8.27
C SER A 110 4.25 -7.13 -7.84
N LEU A 111 3.77 -7.69 -6.73
CA LEU A 111 4.16 -9.03 -6.28
C LEU A 111 3.64 -10.11 -7.23
N LEU A 112 2.36 -10.03 -7.61
CA LEU A 112 1.70 -11.04 -8.44
C LEU A 112 2.15 -11.02 -9.91
N HIS A 113 2.35 -9.85 -10.49
CA HIS A 113 2.64 -9.71 -11.93
C HIS A 113 4.05 -9.20 -12.23
N GLY A 114 4.80 -8.80 -11.21
CA GLY A 114 6.09 -8.14 -11.37
C GLY A 114 5.94 -6.63 -11.53
N ILE A 115 7.09 -6.01 -11.75
CA ILE A 115 7.19 -4.57 -12.04
C ILE A 115 7.76 -4.49 -13.44
N PHE A 116 7.26 -3.55 -14.24
CA PHE A 116 7.86 -3.30 -15.54
C PHE A 116 9.30 -2.82 -15.34
N ASP A 117 10.23 -3.32 -16.15
CA ASP A 117 11.61 -2.86 -16.12
C ASP A 117 11.61 -1.39 -16.52
N ALA A 118 11.70 -0.55 -15.51
CA ALA A 118 11.71 0.89 -15.61
C ALA A 118 13.10 1.37 -15.17
N PRO A 119 13.63 2.43 -15.79
CA PRO A 119 14.88 3.02 -15.33
C PRO A 119 14.76 3.46 -13.86
N PRO A 120 15.88 3.48 -13.11
CA PRO A 120 15.91 4.08 -11.78
C PRO A 120 15.41 5.52 -11.82
N LYS A 121 14.98 6.03 -10.66
CA LYS A 121 14.58 7.44 -10.56
C LYS A 121 15.81 8.33 -10.81
N ASP A 122 15.65 9.37 -11.61
CA ASP A 122 16.62 10.45 -11.75
C ASP A 122 16.06 11.68 -11.03
N GLU A 123 16.57 11.93 -9.83
CA GLU A 123 16.06 13.02 -8.98
C GLU A 123 16.31 14.39 -9.60
N ALA A 124 17.45 14.59 -10.28
CA ALA A 124 17.75 15.86 -10.93
C ALA A 124 16.77 16.15 -12.07
N LEU A 125 16.47 15.14 -12.89
CA LEU A 125 15.49 15.24 -13.97
C LEU A 125 14.07 15.48 -13.44
N ARG A 126 13.66 14.77 -12.38
CA ARG A 126 12.36 14.99 -11.74
C ARG A 126 12.21 16.41 -11.23
N GLN A 127 13.19 16.90 -10.50
CA GLN A 127 13.15 18.25 -9.95
C GLN A 127 13.16 19.30 -11.08
N ALA A 128 13.87 19.05 -12.18
CA ALA A 128 13.80 19.93 -13.35
C ALA A 128 12.41 19.93 -14.01
N LEU A 129 11.77 18.77 -14.16
CA LEU A 129 10.41 18.67 -14.69
C LEU A 129 9.38 19.33 -13.76
N ILE A 130 9.48 19.12 -12.45
CA ILE A 130 8.58 19.74 -11.46
C ILE A 130 8.69 21.27 -11.52
N ARG A 131 9.91 21.82 -11.51
CA ARG A 131 10.12 23.27 -11.66
C ARG A 131 9.49 23.83 -12.94
N ARG A 132 9.66 23.13 -14.07
CA ARG A 132 9.00 23.52 -15.32
C ARG A 132 7.48 23.52 -15.20
N ALA A 133 6.89 22.52 -14.54
CA ALA A 133 5.44 22.50 -14.31
C ALA A 133 4.96 23.65 -13.40
N GLU A 134 5.80 24.11 -12.47
CA GLU A 134 5.51 25.26 -11.61
C GLU A 134 5.61 26.59 -12.37
N GLU A 135 6.61 26.74 -13.24
CA GLU A 135 6.88 27.96 -14.01
C GLU A 135 5.97 28.10 -15.25
N GLU A 136 5.80 27.02 -16.00
CA GLU A 136 5.08 26.98 -17.29
C GLU A 136 3.62 26.52 -17.11
N GLY A 137 3.27 25.99 -15.94
CA GLY A 137 1.98 25.38 -15.64
C GLY A 137 1.93 23.87 -15.91
N ALA A 138 1.18 23.13 -15.06
CA ALA A 138 1.10 21.67 -15.13
C ALA A 138 0.53 21.12 -16.45
N ALA A 139 -0.27 21.92 -17.16
CA ALA A 139 -0.81 21.55 -18.48
C ALA A 139 0.30 21.36 -19.53
N THR A 140 1.43 22.07 -19.40
CA THR A 140 2.53 22.03 -20.36
C THR A 140 3.19 20.65 -20.41
N LEU A 141 3.44 20.04 -19.26
CA LEU A 141 3.97 18.66 -19.23
C LEU A 141 2.95 17.63 -19.72
N HIS A 142 1.66 17.88 -19.52
CA HIS A 142 0.61 17.00 -20.06
C HIS A 142 0.56 17.06 -21.59
N GLN A 143 0.71 18.26 -22.18
CA GLN A 143 0.82 18.44 -23.62
C GLN A 143 2.07 17.75 -24.18
N GLU A 144 3.23 17.94 -23.53
CA GLU A 144 4.47 17.23 -23.89
C GLU A 144 4.27 15.71 -23.85
N LEU A 145 3.59 15.20 -22.80
CA LEU A 145 3.24 13.78 -22.71
C LEU A 145 2.30 13.34 -23.85
N ALA A 146 1.32 14.16 -24.23
CA ALA A 146 0.37 13.85 -25.29
C ALA A 146 1.02 13.76 -26.67
N GLU A 147 2.11 14.50 -26.90
CA GLU A 147 2.88 14.42 -28.14
C GLU A 147 3.71 13.12 -28.22
N ILE A 148 4.29 12.67 -27.10
CA ILE A 148 5.16 11.47 -27.08
C ILE A 148 4.41 10.16 -26.82
N ASP A 149 3.37 10.18 -25.98
CA ASP A 149 2.61 9.03 -25.50
C ASP A 149 1.13 9.41 -25.33
N PRO A 150 0.38 9.53 -26.44
CA PRO A 150 -1.04 9.89 -26.41
C PRO A 150 -1.90 8.94 -25.56
N GLU A 151 -1.52 7.64 -25.50
CA GLU A 151 -2.22 6.64 -24.71
C GLU A 151 -2.09 6.92 -23.20
N ALA A 152 -0.88 7.24 -22.73
CA ALA A 152 -0.66 7.61 -21.33
C ALA A 152 -1.36 8.94 -21.00
N ALA A 153 -1.25 9.95 -21.87
CA ALA A 153 -1.88 11.25 -21.67
C ALA A 153 -3.41 11.17 -21.57
N ALA A 154 -4.05 10.29 -22.34
CA ALA A 154 -5.51 10.08 -22.26
C ALA A 154 -5.96 9.46 -20.93
N ARG A 155 -5.09 8.68 -20.26
CA ARG A 155 -5.39 8.02 -18.98
C ARG A 155 -5.01 8.87 -17.76
N MET A 156 -4.11 9.82 -17.92
CA MET A 156 -3.57 10.66 -16.84
C MET A 156 -4.18 12.05 -16.93
N PRO A 157 -5.00 12.50 -15.96
CA PRO A 157 -5.48 13.87 -15.96
C PRO A 157 -4.31 14.84 -15.76
N PRO A 158 -4.37 16.08 -16.27
CA PRO A 158 -3.27 17.05 -16.16
C PRO A 158 -2.82 17.33 -14.71
N ALA A 159 -3.70 17.14 -13.73
CA ALA A 159 -3.40 17.29 -12.32
C ALA A 159 -2.56 16.13 -11.73
N ASP A 160 -2.40 15.00 -12.43
CA ASP A 160 -1.59 13.85 -11.98
C ASP A 160 -0.10 14.05 -12.32
N LEU A 161 0.45 15.17 -11.85
CA LEU A 161 1.82 15.60 -12.15
C LEU A 161 2.86 14.52 -11.80
N VAL A 162 2.62 13.75 -10.73
CA VAL A 162 3.51 12.65 -10.31
C VAL A 162 3.64 11.59 -11.40
N ARG A 163 2.53 11.16 -12.02
CA ARG A 163 2.57 10.16 -13.08
C ARG A 163 3.06 10.74 -14.39
N ILE A 164 2.71 11.98 -14.70
CA ILE A 164 3.19 12.68 -15.91
C ILE A 164 4.72 12.81 -15.86
N VAL A 165 5.27 13.31 -14.75
CA VAL A 165 6.73 13.41 -14.55
C VAL A 165 7.40 12.05 -14.68
N ARG A 166 6.82 10.98 -14.12
CA ARG A 166 7.37 9.62 -14.30
C ARG A 166 7.33 9.16 -15.75
N ALA A 167 6.26 9.44 -16.49
CA ALA A 167 6.14 9.04 -17.89
C ALA A 167 7.19 9.74 -18.76
N LEU A 168 7.34 11.06 -18.59
CA LEU A 168 8.37 11.86 -19.26
C LEU A 168 9.78 11.44 -18.85
N GLU A 169 10.01 11.19 -17.56
CA GLU A 169 11.29 10.70 -17.02
C GLU A 169 11.69 9.37 -17.68
N VAL A 170 10.78 8.40 -17.74
CA VAL A 170 11.05 7.10 -18.39
C VAL A 170 11.42 7.32 -19.85
N HIS A 171 10.63 8.08 -20.60
CA HIS A 171 10.90 8.33 -22.01
C HIS A 171 12.24 9.04 -22.25
N ARG A 172 12.59 10.04 -21.45
CA ARG A 172 13.87 10.75 -21.58
C ARG A 172 15.07 9.87 -21.27
N ILE A 173 14.94 8.90 -20.38
CA ILE A 173 16.03 7.98 -20.01
C ILE A 173 16.16 6.82 -21.01
N THR A 174 15.05 6.24 -21.46
CA THR A 174 15.06 5.00 -22.26
C THR A 174 14.80 5.21 -23.74
N GLY A 175 14.21 6.34 -24.13
CA GLY A 175 13.64 6.58 -25.46
C GLY A 175 12.30 5.87 -25.70
N GLU A 176 11.82 5.03 -24.78
CA GLU A 176 10.57 4.28 -24.91
C GLU A 176 9.44 4.91 -24.08
N THR A 177 8.21 4.84 -24.58
CA THR A 177 7.05 5.41 -23.89
C THR A 177 6.62 4.55 -22.70
N ILE A 178 5.99 5.14 -21.68
CA ILE A 178 5.54 4.38 -20.51
C ILE A 178 4.42 3.40 -20.89
N SER A 179 3.59 3.73 -21.87
CA SER A 179 2.58 2.81 -22.43
C SER A 179 3.22 1.59 -23.07
N ALA A 180 4.33 1.74 -23.81
CA ALA A 180 5.07 0.61 -24.39
C ALA A 180 5.65 -0.32 -23.30
N HIS A 181 6.23 0.24 -22.24
CA HIS A 181 6.68 -0.54 -21.09
C HIS A 181 5.54 -1.31 -20.42
N HIS A 182 4.38 -0.66 -20.21
CA HIS A 182 3.20 -1.32 -19.63
C HIS A 182 2.65 -2.43 -20.53
N ALA A 183 2.57 -2.22 -21.85
CA ALA A 183 2.11 -3.22 -22.81
C ALA A 183 3.02 -4.47 -22.79
N ARG A 184 4.34 -4.27 -22.80
CA ARG A 184 5.32 -5.36 -22.69
C ARG A 184 5.19 -6.12 -21.37
N HIS A 185 4.92 -5.41 -20.28
CA HIS A 185 4.71 -6.02 -18.96
C HIS A 185 3.40 -6.81 -18.89
N ALA A 186 2.33 -6.35 -19.56
CA ALA A 186 1.05 -7.04 -19.59
C ALA A 186 1.11 -8.41 -20.29
N LEU A 187 2.12 -8.63 -21.14
CA LEU A 187 2.39 -9.92 -21.79
C LEU A 187 3.12 -10.92 -20.87
N ARG A 188 3.59 -10.50 -19.69
CA ARG A 188 4.29 -11.40 -18.75
C ARG A 188 3.27 -12.27 -18.01
N GLU A 189 3.62 -13.54 -17.86
CA GLU A 189 2.84 -14.46 -17.02
C GLU A 189 2.86 -14.02 -15.55
N ALA A 190 1.81 -14.37 -14.81
CA ALA A 190 1.76 -14.15 -13.39
C ALA A 190 2.89 -14.89 -12.68
N ARG A 191 3.58 -14.21 -11.77
CA ARG A 191 4.73 -14.73 -11.01
C ARG A 191 4.33 -15.78 -9.97
N TYR A 192 3.07 -15.73 -9.55
CA TYR A 192 2.45 -16.62 -8.58
C TYR A 192 1.09 -17.07 -9.10
N ARG A 193 0.64 -18.26 -8.70
CA ARG A 193 -0.78 -18.66 -8.78
C ARG A 193 -1.52 -18.00 -7.61
N PRO A 194 -2.34 -16.95 -7.85
CA PRO A 194 -2.90 -16.16 -6.76
C PRO A 194 -4.19 -16.78 -6.23
N LEU A 195 -4.40 -16.70 -4.91
CA LEU A 195 -5.68 -16.93 -4.25
C LEU A 195 -6.00 -15.69 -3.40
N VAL A 196 -6.66 -14.69 -4.00
CA VAL A 196 -6.85 -13.37 -3.37
C VAL A 196 -8.28 -13.22 -2.88
N TRP A 197 -8.45 -12.96 -1.60
CA TRP A 197 -9.75 -12.73 -0.98
C TRP A 197 -9.94 -11.27 -0.60
N GLY A 198 -11.00 -10.65 -1.13
CA GLY A 198 -11.38 -9.28 -0.84
C GLY A 198 -12.40 -9.19 0.28
N LEU A 199 -12.09 -8.42 1.31
CA LEU A 199 -13.04 -8.02 2.35
C LEU A 199 -13.73 -6.70 1.99
N SER A 200 -15.06 -6.70 1.98
CA SER A 200 -15.88 -5.51 1.80
C SER A 200 -17.01 -5.49 2.82
N PRO A 201 -16.76 -5.03 4.07
CA PRO A 201 -17.82 -4.89 5.06
C PRO A 201 -18.96 -3.97 4.57
N PRO A 202 -20.18 -4.09 5.14
CA PRO A 202 -21.25 -3.13 4.94
C PRO A 202 -20.75 -1.69 5.15
N ARG A 203 -21.17 -0.77 4.29
CA ARG A 203 -20.61 0.58 4.20
C ARG A 203 -20.73 1.35 5.52
N ASP A 204 -21.87 1.22 6.20
CA ASP A 204 -22.14 1.84 7.50
C ASP A 204 -21.19 1.29 8.57
N LEU A 205 -20.94 -0.02 8.58
CA LEU A 205 -20.01 -0.66 9.51
C LEU A 205 -18.57 -0.22 9.23
N LEU A 206 -18.17 -0.22 7.95
CA LEU A 206 -16.83 0.22 7.55
C LEU A 206 -16.58 1.67 7.99
N TYR A 207 -17.52 2.57 7.75
CA TYR A 207 -17.34 3.98 8.09
C TYR A 207 -17.31 4.20 9.60
N ARG A 208 -18.20 3.54 10.36
CA ARG A 208 -18.13 3.55 11.83
C ARG A 208 -16.78 3.07 12.35
N ARG A 209 -16.23 1.99 11.79
CA ARG A 209 -14.91 1.47 12.18
C ARG A 209 -13.77 2.41 11.81
N VAL A 210 -13.81 3.03 10.63
CA VAL A 210 -12.84 4.03 10.20
C VAL A 210 -12.86 5.24 11.14
N GLU A 211 -14.06 5.75 11.46
CA GLU A 211 -14.22 6.93 12.31
C GLU A 211 -13.77 6.68 13.74
N ALA A 212 -14.09 5.50 14.30
CA ALA A 212 -13.62 5.07 15.60
C ALA A 212 -12.10 4.84 15.63
N ARG A 213 -11.52 4.23 14.60
CA ARG A 213 -10.06 4.02 14.49
C ARG A 213 -9.31 5.35 14.44
N ALA A 214 -9.81 6.32 13.66
CA ALA A 214 -9.20 7.63 13.56
C ALA A 214 -9.19 8.35 14.92
N ALA A 215 -10.31 8.37 15.65
CA ALA A 215 -10.37 8.98 16.98
C ALA A 215 -9.43 8.28 17.98
N ARG A 216 -9.46 6.94 17.98
CA ARG A 216 -8.63 6.13 18.87
C ARG A 216 -7.14 6.41 18.71
N MET A 217 -6.66 6.67 17.49
CA MET A 217 -5.26 7.05 17.28
C MET A 217 -4.86 8.27 18.11
N PHE A 218 -5.71 9.31 18.15
CA PHE A 218 -5.42 10.50 18.96
C PHE A 218 -5.53 10.21 20.47
N GLU A 219 -6.50 9.38 20.88
CA GLU A 219 -6.63 8.93 22.27
C GLU A 219 -5.42 8.10 22.75
N GLU A 220 -4.82 7.32 21.85
CA GLU A 220 -3.64 6.47 22.11
C GLU A 220 -2.31 7.25 22.10
N GLY A 221 -2.33 8.56 21.83
CA GLY A 221 -1.13 9.40 21.86
C GLY A 221 -0.47 9.64 20.50
N LEU A 222 -1.21 9.60 19.39
CA LEU A 222 -0.68 9.94 18.06
C LEU A 222 0.01 11.31 18.00
N VAL A 223 -0.48 12.30 18.77
CA VAL A 223 0.15 13.63 18.82
C VAL A 223 1.54 13.55 19.41
N ASP A 224 1.72 12.81 20.51
CA ASP A 224 3.01 12.64 21.17
C ASP A 224 3.99 11.84 20.29
N GLU A 225 3.50 10.78 19.63
CA GLU A 225 4.28 10.00 18.65
C GLU A 225 4.74 10.89 17.50
N ALA A 226 3.84 11.68 16.91
CA ALA A 226 4.14 12.58 15.80
C ALA A 226 5.17 13.64 16.19
N VAL A 227 4.97 14.33 17.32
CA VAL A 227 5.88 15.38 17.82
C VAL A 227 7.25 14.78 18.18
N GLY A 228 7.27 13.61 18.82
CA GLY A 228 8.50 12.92 19.18
C GLY A 228 9.34 12.55 17.94
N LEU A 229 8.70 11.98 16.91
CA LEU A 229 9.35 11.61 15.67
C LEU A 229 9.78 12.83 14.84
N ALA A 230 9.01 13.92 14.85
CA ALA A 230 9.31 15.14 14.10
C ALA A 230 10.55 15.90 14.62
N ARG A 231 11.11 15.52 15.77
CA ARG A 231 12.40 16.05 16.26
C ARG A 231 13.58 15.65 15.37
N ASP A 232 13.47 14.55 14.63
CA ASP A 232 14.42 14.21 13.59
C ASP A 232 13.96 14.84 12.26
N GLU A 233 14.71 15.83 11.79
CA GLU A 233 14.41 16.56 10.55
C GLU A 233 14.34 15.64 9.32
N ARG A 234 14.99 14.47 9.35
CA ARG A 234 14.92 13.48 8.26
C ARG A 234 13.58 12.76 8.22
N VAL A 235 12.89 12.66 9.37
CA VAL A 235 11.61 11.96 9.53
C VAL A 235 10.43 12.87 9.22
N ARG A 236 10.50 14.15 9.61
CA ARG A 236 9.41 15.12 9.46
C ARG A 236 8.76 15.12 8.06
N PRO A 237 9.51 15.15 6.94
CA PRO A 237 8.90 15.13 5.60
C PRO A 237 8.04 13.89 5.31
N ARG A 238 8.33 12.75 5.96
CA ARG A 238 7.51 11.54 5.86
C ARG A 238 6.19 11.71 6.60
N LEU A 239 6.25 12.23 7.83
CA LEU A 239 5.08 12.42 8.69
C LEU A 239 4.05 13.36 8.05
N GLU A 240 4.50 14.45 7.43
CA GLU A 240 3.65 15.42 6.72
C GLU A 240 2.90 14.81 5.51
N ARG A 241 3.32 13.62 5.04
CA ARG A 241 2.69 12.91 3.92
C ARG A 241 1.75 11.80 4.36
N ILE A 242 1.79 11.40 5.63
CA ILE A 242 0.98 10.30 6.16
C ILE A 242 -0.22 10.89 6.89
N MET A 243 -1.41 10.50 6.42
CA MET A 243 -2.68 10.76 7.09
C MET A 243 -2.66 10.30 8.56
N GLY A 244 -3.20 11.10 9.46
CA GLY A 244 -3.02 10.94 10.90
C GLY A 244 -1.86 11.82 11.38
N TYR A 245 -0.62 11.50 10.99
CA TYR A 245 0.56 12.25 11.43
C TYR A 245 0.55 13.71 10.97
N ARG A 246 0.22 13.96 9.70
CA ARG A 246 0.11 15.33 9.18
C ARG A 246 -0.86 16.17 10.00
N GLU A 247 -2.03 15.62 10.30
CA GLU A 247 -3.07 16.32 11.07
C GLU A 247 -2.65 16.50 12.54
N ALA A 248 -1.96 15.51 13.13
CA ALA A 248 -1.41 15.58 14.49
C ALA A 248 -0.31 16.65 14.63
N LEU A 249 0.59 16.77 13.64
CA LEU A 249 1.60 17.83 13.62
C LEU A 249 0.96 19.22 13.46
N ALA A 250 0.00 19.36 12.55
CA ALA A 250 -0.73 20.61 12.38
C ALA A 250 -1.49 21.03 13.65
N HIS A 251 -2.00 20.07 14.43
CA HIS A 251 -2.56 20.35 15.75
C HIS A 251 -1.49 20.82 16.74
N ALA A 252 -0.36 20.11 16.85
CA ALA A 252 0.73 20.46 17.75
C ALA A 252 1.33 21.85 17.46
N GLU A 253 1.27 22.30 16.20
CA GLU A 253 1.72 23.62 15.75
C GLU A 253 0.66 24.73 15.90
N GLY A 254 -0.54 24.40 16.40
CA GLY A 254 -1.63 25.36 16.60
C GLY A 254 -2.37 25.75 15.32
N ALA A 255 -2.11 25.08 14.18
CA ALA A 255 -2.81 25.33 12.93
C ALA A 255 -4.20 24.66 12.88
N LEU A 256 -4.45 23.66 13.73
CA LEU A 256 -5.74 22.98 13.90
C LEU A 256 -6.06 22.78 15.39
N SER A 257 -7.35 22.86 15.72
CA SER A 257 -7.83 22.26 16.97
C SER A 257 -7.73 20.72 16.91
N LEU A 258 -7.73 20.07 18.08
CA LEU A 258 -7.71 18.60 18.16
C LEU A 258 -8.91 17.98 17.44
N GLU A 259 -10.08 18.58 17.59
CA GLU A 259 -11.32 18.13 16.94
C GLU A 259 -11.22 18.23 15.41
N GLU A 260 -10.71 19.34 14.88
CA GLU A 260 -10.48 19.49 13.44
C GLU A 260 -9.45 18.49 12.89
N ALA A 261 -8.38 18.21 13.65
CA ALA A 261 -7.40 17.22 13.26
C ALA A 261 -8.02 15.82 13.15
N ILE A 262 -8.80 15.41 14.16
CA ILE A 262 -9.55 14.14 14.14
C ILE A 262 -10.51 14.08 12.96
N GLU A 263 -11.31 15.12 12.71
CA GLU A 263 -12.26 15.16 11.60
C GLU A 263 -11.58 15.07 10.23
N ARG A 264 -10.45 15.76 10.04
CA ARG A 264 -9.66 15.66 8.81
C ARG A 264 -9.08 14.27 8.63
N THR A 265 -8.55 13.65 9.67
CA THR A 265 -8.07 12.26 9.62
C THR A 265 -9.21 11.29 9.28
N ARG A 266 -10.40 11.46 9.87
CA ARG A 266 -11.61 10.66 9.53
C ARG A 266 -11.95 10.77 8.05
N LEU A 267 -12.01 11.98 7.52
CA LEU A 267 -12.32 12.23 6.12
C LEU A 267 -11.30 11.57 5.18
N GLU A 268 -10.01 11.76 5.44
CA GLU A 268 -8.95 11.16 4.63
C GLU A 268 -8.95 9.63 4.70
N GLN A 269 -9.20 9.03 5.87
CA GLN A 269 -9.34 7.57 5.98
C GLN A 269 -10.53 7.03 5.22
N ARG A 270 -11.67 7.72 5.21
CA ARG A 270 -12.83 7.34 4.36
C ARG A 270 -12.48 7.40 2.88
N ARG A 271 -11.81 8.46 2.44
CA ARG A 271 -11.33 8.62 1.05
C ARG A 271 -10.34 7.52 0.68
N TYR A 272 -9.42 7.19 1.58
CA TYR A 272 -8.43 6.14 1.38
C TYR A 272 -9.09 4.75 1.28
N ALA A 273 -10.02 4.41 2.19
CA ALA A 273 -10.80 3.17 2.13
C ALA A 273 -11.55 3.03 0.80
N LYS A 274 -12.18 4.11 0.31
CA LYS A 274 -12.83 4.15 -1.01
C LYS A 274 -11.83 3.86 -2.14
N ARG A 275 -10.65 4.52 -2.14
CA ARG A 275 -9.61 4.30 -3.14
C ARG A 275 -9.10 2.86 -3.15
N GLN A 276 -8.91 2.25 -1.97
CA GLN A 276 -8.52 0.85 -1.85
C GLN A 276 -9.55 -0.09 -2.46
N LEU A 277 -10.84 0.11 -2.14
CA LEU A 277 -11.93 -0.68 -2.73
C LEU A 277 -11.98 -0.52 -4.26
N THR A 278 -11.86 0.70 -4.77
CA THR A 278 -11.80 0.96 -6.21
C THR A 278 -10.64 0.21 -6.86
N TRP A 279 -9.46 0.22 -6.23
CA TRP A 279 -8.29 -0.49 -6.75
C TRP A 279 -8.50 -2.00 -6.80
N PHE A 280 -8.94 -2.61 -5.69
CA PHE A 280 -9.13 -4.06 -5.62
C PHE A 280 -10.30 -4.54 -6.48
N ARG A 281 -11.33 -3.72 -6.73
CA ARG A 281 -12.42 -4.08 -7.65
C ARG A 281 -11.97 -4.15 -9.11
N ALA A 282 -10.88 -3.46 -9.46
CA ALA A 282 -10.28 -3.52 -10.78
C ALA A 282 -9.24 -4.66 -10.92
N MET A 283 -9.05 -5.48 -9.87
CA MET A 283 -8.16 -6.65 -9.90
C MET A 283 -9.00 -7.91 -10.13
N PRO A 284 -8.85 -8.60 -11.28
CA PRO A 284 -9.64 -9.79 -11.60
C PRO A 284 -9.32 -10.99 -10.70
N GLU A 285 -8.18 -11.00 -10.01
CA GLU A 285 -7.77 -12.06 -9.10
C GLU A 285 -8.56 -12.06 -7.77
N VAL A 286 -9.25 -10.96 -7.46
CA VAL A 286 -9.90 -10.76 -6.16
C VAL A 286 -11.27 -11.44 -6.13
N GLU A 287 -11.35 -12.53 -5.36
CA GLU A 287 -12.61 -13.13 -4.95
C GLU A 287 -13.19 -12.34 -3.76
N TRP A 288 -14.30 -11.64 -3.96
CA TRP A 288 -14.97 -10.91 -2.89
C TRP A 288 -15.76 -11.85 -1.99
N LEU A 289 -15.40 -11.88 -0.71
CA LEU A 289 -16.05 -12.77 0.26
C LEU A 289 -17.40 -12.21 0.71
N PRO A 290 -18.40 -13.08 0.97
CA PRO A 290 -19.60 -12.71 1.71
C PRO A 290 -19.24 -12.11 3.07
N TRP A 291 -20.13 -11.27 3.61
CA TRP A 291 -19.98 -10.69 4.93
C TRP A 291 -20.98 -11.31 5.92
N PRO A 292 -20.53 -11.78 7.11
CA PRO A 292 -19.14 -11.89 7.55
C PRO A 292 -18.36 -12.97 6.77
N PRO A 293 -17.02 -12.88 6.66
CA PRO A 293 -16.22 -13.92 6.02
C PRO A 293 -16.28 -15.22 6.83
N ASP A 294 -16.34 -16.36 6.13
CA ASP A 294 -16.34 -17.69 6.73
C ASP A 294 -14.92 -18.27 6.71
N ALA A 295 -14.24 -18.24 7.85
CA ALA A 295 -12.88 -18.76 7.98
C ALA A 295 -12.79 -20.28 7.74
N ASP A 296 -13.81 -21.07 8.05
CA ASP A 296 -13.80 -22.52 7.80
C ASP A 296 -13.83 -22.82 6.30
N ALA A 297 -14.58 -22.03 5.53
CA ALA A 297 -14.57 -22.12 4.07
C ALA A 297 -13.19 -21.78 3.48
N LEU A 298 -12.48 -20.79 4.04
CA LEU A 298 -11.16 -20.40 3.57
C LEU A 298 -10.09 -21.44 3.93
N VAL A 299 -10.17 -22.04 5.12
CA VAL A 299 -9.29 -23.15 5.53
C VAL A 299 -9.38 -24.29 4.52
N LYS A 300 -10.61 -24.75 4.21
CA LYS A 300 -10.86 -25.80 3.22
C LYS A 300 -10.29 -25.45 1.83
N LYS A 301 -10.42 -24.19 1.41
CA LYS A 301 -9.86 -23.72 0.14
C LYS A 301 -8.33 -23.81 0.11
N LEU A 302 -7.65 -23.42 1.19
CA LEU A 302 -6.18 -23.49 1.27
C LEU A 302 -5.69 -24.94 1.25
N ASP A 303 -6.35 -25.82 2.01
CA ASP A 303 -6.02 -27.24 2.05
C ASP A 303 -6.25 -27.91 0.68
N SER A 304 -7.35 -27.58 -0.01
CA SER A 304 -7.64 -28.12 -1.35
C SER A 304 -6.71 -27.60 -2.45
N ALA A 305 -5.96 -26.53 -2.18
CA ALA A 305 -5.05 -25.92 -3.14
C ALA A 305 -3.58 -26.30 -2.89
N ALA A 306 -3.32 -27.14 -1.88
CA ALA A 306 -2.08 -27.85 -1.62
C ALA A 306 -1.74 -28.83 -2.75
#